data_AF-A0A7C3US84-F1
#
_entry.id   AF-A0A7C3US84-F1
#
_cell.length_a   1.000
_cell.length_b   1.000
_cell.length_c   1.000
_cell.angle_alpha   90.00
_cell.angle_beta   90.00
_cell.angle_gamma   90.00
#
_symmetry.space_group_name_H-M   'P 1'
#
loop_
_entity.id
_entity.type
_entity.pdbx_description
1 polymer ?
#
loop_
_entity_poly.entity_id
_entity_poly.type
_entity_poly.pdbx_seq_one_letter_code
_entity_poly.pdbx_strand_id
1 'polypeptide(L)'
;MHTVISNSIIRQFDPCYDPSKFITDENEELTVKQWIEKYRKVIPAKDIIWLLLRKEFLSEKDLRLFAVWCARETLKLIVNPDERSVNACNVAEKYANGEATQEELLSARDAANDGTYVAYYAALSAANIGHAYVAYAAFHAAYSTVHASDVNVAARAATSAASYADADVDVADAAQINQLLSYFE
;
A
#
# COMPACT_ATOMS: atom_id res chain seq x y z
N MET A 1 1.19 -17.75 8.13
CA MET A 1 1.82 -16.42 7.96
C MET A 1 3.30 -16.59 8.25
N HIS A 2 4.18 -16.20 7.33
CA HIS A 2 5.61 -16.13 7.54
C HIS A 2 5.94 -15.04 8.54
N THR A 3 6.76 -15.38 9.52
CA THR A 3 7.27 -14.46 10.53
C THR A 3 8.75 -14.14 10.33
N VAL A 4 9.39 -14.83 9.38
CA VAL A 4 10.79 -14.70 9.00
C VAL A 4 10.95 -14.48 7.50
N ILE A 5 12.04 -13.84 7.11
CA ILE A 5 12.42 -13.54 5.73
C ILE A 5 13.84 -14.07 5.47
N SER A 6 14.02 -14.72 4.33
CA SER A 6 15.31 -15.13 3.75
C SER A 6 15.27 -15.00 2.23
N ASN A 7 16.42 -15.02 1.55
CA ASN A 7 16.44 -14.99 0.07
C ASN A 7 15.68 -16.17 -0.52
N SER A 8 15.80 -17.36 0.07
CA SER A 8 15.06 -18.54 -0.36
C SER A 8 13.54 -18.31 -0.33
N ILE A 9 13.02 -17.69 0.74
CA ILE A 9 11.60 -17.33 0.84
C ILE A 9 11.23 -16.28 -0.23
N ILE A 10 12.06 -15.24 -0.39
CA ILE A 10 11.79 -14.17 -1.38
C ILE A 10 11.72 -14.75 -2.80
N ARG A 11 12.62 -15.68 -3.15
CA ARG A 11 12.67 -16.33 -4.47
C ARG A 11 11.43 -17.18 -4.77
N GLN A 12 10.77 -17.74 -3.76
CA GLN A 12 9.52 -18.51 -3.97
C GLN A 12 8.38 -17.65 -4.51
N PHE A 13 8.49 -16.32 -4.39
CA PHE A 13 7.51 -15.37 -4.88
C PHE A 13 7.81 -14.86 -6.29
N ASP A 14 8.86 -15.38 -6.95
CA ASP A 14 9.29 -15.00 -8.30
C ASP A 14 9.43 -13.47 -8.50
N PRO A 15 10.29 -12.80 -7.71
CA PRO A 15 10.48 -11.36 -7.80
C PRO A 15 11.08 -10.97 -9.16
N CYS A 16 10.70 -9.80 -9.65
CA CYS A 16 11.29 -9.24 -10.89
C CYS A 16 12.74 -8.73 -10.70
N TYR A 17 13.30 -8.87 -9.51
CA TYR A 17 14.69 -8.55 -9.16
C TYR A 17 15.36 -9.79 -8.55
N ASP A 18 16.69 -9.86 -8.64
CA ASP A 18 17.46 -10.90 -7.96
C ASP A 18 17.81 -10.47 -6.53
N PRO A 19 17.31 -11.14 -5.47
CA PRO A 19 17.59 -10.77 -4.08
C PRO A 19 19.08 -10.81 -3.72
N SER A 20 19.88 -11.63 -4.43
CA SER A 20 21.33 -11.75 -4.20
C SER A 20 22.09 -10.43 -4.42
N LYS A 21 21.49 -9.49 -5.17
CA LYS A 21 22.06 -8.15 -5.38
C LYS A 21 22.18 -7.32 -4.10
N PHE A 22 21.35 -7.61 -3.10
CA PHE A 22 21.25 -6.84 -1.87
C PHE A 22 21.57 -7.66 -0.62
N ILE A 23 21.30 -8.97 -0.67
CA ILE A 23 21.44 -9.90 0.45
C ILE A 23 22.44 -10.99 0.06
N THR A 24 23.61 -10.99 0.69
CA THR A 24 24.70 -11.91 0.34
C THR A 24 24.58 -13.29 0.99
N ASP A 25 23.89 -13.39 2.13
CA ASP A 25 23.66 -14.67 2.80
C ASP A 25 22.29 -15.22 2.41
N GLU A 26 22.28 -16.25 1.55
CA GLU A 26 21.05 -16.86 1.04
C GLU A 26 20.22 -17.58 2.11
N ASN A 27 20.87 -17.99 3.22
CA ASN A 27 20.26 -18.79 4.28
C ASN A 27 19.99 -17.99 5.56
N GLU A 28 20.29 -16.68 5.57
CA GLU A 28 19.99 -15.84 6.72
C GLU A 28 18.48 -15.72 6.89
N GLU A 29 17.98 -16.20 8.03
CA GLU A 29 16.59 -16.03 8.45
C GLU A 29 16.51 -14.96 9.53
N LEU A 30 15.85 -13.86 9.21
CA LEU A 30 15.58 -12.76 10.15
C LEU A 30 14.08 -12.62 10.35
N THR A 31 13.64 -12.15 11.51
CA THR A 31 12.25 -11.70 11.65
C THR A 31 11.96 -10.58 10.65
N VAL A 32 10.69 -10.37 10.31
CA VAL A 32 10.29 -9.29 9.38
C VAL A 32 10.88 -7.93 9.81
N LYS A 33 10.81 -7.60 11.10
CA LYS A 33 11.39 -6.37 11.67
C LYS A 33 12.90 -6.30 11.49
N GLN A 34 13.63 -7.34 11.92
CA GLN A 34 15.09 -7.39 11.82
C GLN A 34 15.55 -7.29 10.36
N TRP A 35 14.86 -7.96 9.45
CA TRP A 35 15.17 -7.94 8.03
C TRP A 35 15.00 -6.52 7.45
N ILE A 36 13.88 -5.85 7.76
CA ILE A 36 13.64 -4.48 7.31
C ILE A 36 14.67 -3.52 7.88
N GLU A 37 14.95 -3.56 9.18
CA GLU A 37 15.96 -2.71 9.82
C GLU A 37 17.34 -2.86 9.17
N LYS A 38 17.71 -4.09 8.84
CA LYS A 38 18.99 -4.42 8.20
C LYS A 38 19.05 -3.94 6.75
N TYR A 39 18.00 -4.19 5.96
CA TYR A 39 18.05 -4.07 4.50
C TYR A 39 17.32 -2.85 3.92
N ARG A 40 16.53 -2.10 4.68
CA ARG A 40 15.75 -0.94 4.16
C ARG A 40 16.55 0.21 3.57
N LYS A 41 17.87 0.23 3.78
CA LYS A 41 18.78 1.23 3.21
C LYS A 41 19.44 0.79 1.90
N VAL A 42 19.36 -0.50 1.57
CA VAL A 42 20.03 -1.09 0.39
C VAL A 42 19.04 -1.69 -0.59
N ILE A 43 17.90 -2.20 -0.11
CA ILE A 43 16.80 -2.68 -0.96
C ILE A 43 15.88 -1.49 -1.27
N PRO A 44 15.47 -1.28 -2.53
CA PRO A 44 14.48 -0.27 -2.89
C PRO A 44 13.19 -0.45 -2.10
N ALA A 45 12.63 0.65 -1.59
CA ALA A 45 11.44 0.58 -0.73
C ALA A 45 10.24 -0.08 -1.41
N LYS A 46 10.03 0.16 -2.70
CA LYS A 46 9.01 -0.52 -3.51
C LYS A 46 9.09 -2.06 -3.45
N ASP A 47 10.31 -2.61 -3.37
CA ASP A 47 10.53 -4.06 -3.35
C ASP A 47 10.25 -4.62 -1.95
N ILE A 48 10.56 -3.85 -0.91
CA ILE A 48 10.20 -4.14 0.49
C ILE A 48 8.68 -4.14 0.64
N ILE A 49 8.00 -3.08 0.15
CA ILE A 49 6.55 -2.95 0.25
C ILE A 49 5.86 -4.06 -0.55
N TRP A 50 6.35 -4.36 -1.76
CA TRP A 50 5.86 -5.51 -2.55
C TRP A 50 5.93 -6.82 -1.76
N LEU A 51 7.05 -7.08 -1.06
CA LEU A 51 7.24 -8.27 -0.26
C LEU A 51 6.27 -8.34 0.93
N LEU A 52 6.11 -7.23 1.66
CA LEU A 52 5.28 -7.18 2.86
C LEU A 52 3.78 -7.21 2.57
N LEU A 53 3.34 -6.71 1.41
CA LEU A 53 1.94 -6.73 0.99
C LEU A 53 1.43 -8.11 0.55
N ARG A 54 2.24 -9.15 0.73
CA ARG A 54 1.82 -10.50 0.45
C ARG A 54 1.00 -11.09 1.59
N LYS A 55 -0.02 -11.87 1.24
CA LYS A 55 -0.86 -12.62 2.21
C LYS A 55 -0.08 -13.62 3.06
N GLU A 56 1.12 -13.98 2.61
CA GLU A 56 2.01 -14.82 3.39
C GLU A 56 2.56 -14.06 4.61
N PHE A 57 2.71 -12.74 4.58
CA PHE A 57 3.23 -11.93 5.69
C PHE A 57 2.15 -11.19 6.48
N LEU A 58 1.09 -10.72 5.81
CA LEU A 58 -0.01 -10.00 6.44
C LEU A 58 -1.33 -10.75 6.28
N SER A 59 -2.18 -10.65 7.30
CA SER A 59 -3.55 -11.17 7.22
C SER A 59 -4.36 -10.36 6.19
N GLU A 60 -5.44 -10.96 5.67
CA GLU A 60 -6.36 -10.23 4.79
C GLU A 60 -6.90 -8.96 5.46
N LYS A 61 -7.19 -9.04 6.77
CA LYS A 61 -7.63 -7.89 7.57
C LYS A 61 -6.58 -6.79 7.55
N ASP A 62 -5.32 -7.11 7.84
CA ASP A 62 -4.24 -6.12 7.92
C ASP A 62 -3.95 -5.49 6.55
N LEU A 63 -4.01 -6.28 5.48
CA LEU A 63 -3.88 -5.76 4.11
C LEU A 63 -5.00 -4.76 3.76
N ARG A 64 -6.24 -5.05 4.17
CA ARG A 64 -7.37 -4.12 3.99
C ARG A 64 -7.20 -2.86 4.83
N LEU A 65 -6.78 -2.99 6.09
CA LEU A 65 -6.53 -1.84 6.97
C LEU A 65 -5.37 -0.97 6.48
N PHE A 66 -4.31 -1.58 5.93
CA PHE A 66 -3.22 -0.84 5.31
C PHE A 66 -3.69 -0.05 4.08
N ALA A 67 -4.55 -0.65 3.24
CA ALA A 67 -5.15 0.06 2.10
C ALA A 67 -6.02 1.25 2.55
N VAL A 68 -6.81 1.09 3.61
CA VAL A 68 -7.59 2.18 4.23
C VAL A 68 -6.66 3.28 4.75
N TRP A 69 -5.57 2.91 5.44
CA TRP A 69 -4.58 3.87 5.93
C TRP A 69 -3.99 4.69 4.78
N CYS A 70 -3.56 4.04 3.69
CA CYS A 70 -3.00 4.73 2.52
C CYS A 70 -4.00 5.75 1.93
N ALA A 71 -5.27 5.39 1.84
CA ALA A 71 -6.30 6.29 1.34
C ALA A 71 -6.60 7.44 2.31
N ARG A 72 -6.60 7.19 3.62
CA ARG A 72 -6.76 8.24 4.63
C ARG A 72 -5.60 9.23 4.59
N GLU A 73 -4.36 8.75 4.49
CA GLU A 73 -3.20 9.65 4.36
C GLU A 73 -3.29 10.49 3.09
N THR A 74 -3.79 9.92 2.00
CA THR A 74 -4.05 10.67 0.77
C THR A 74 -5.12 11.75 0.95
N LEU A 75 -6.24 11.42 1.60
CA LEU A 75 -7.33 12.37 1.84
C LEU A 75 -6.89 13.57 2.69
N LYS A 76 -5.90 13.40 3.58
CA LYS A 76 -5.31 14.51 4.35
C LYS A 76 -4.61 15.55 3.48
N LEU A 77 -4.17 15.17 2.28
CA LEU A 77 -3.48 16.07 1.36
C LEU A 77 -4.45 16.86 0.47
N ILE A 78 -5.72 16.46 0.42
CA ILE A 78 -6.75 17.12 -0.38
C ILE A 78 -7.41 18.21 0.45
N VAL A 79 -7.43 19.44 -0.06
CA VAL A 79 -8.19 20.54 0.54
C VAL A 79 -9.69 20.27 0.34
N ASN A 80 -10.43 20.12 1.44
CA ASN A 80 -11.86 19.75 1.46
C ASN A 80 -12.14 18.41 0.73
N PRO A 81 -11.75 17.27 1.33
CA PRO A 81 -12.00 15.96 0.73
C PRO A 81 -13.51 15.70 0.59
N ASP A 82 -13.90 15.07 -0.52
CA ASP A 82 -15.29 14.69 -0.77
C ASP A 82 -15.83 13.78 0.35
N GLU A 83 -16.97 14.12 0.92
CA GLU A 83 -17.60 13.35 2.00
C GLU A 83 -17.87 11.89 1.61
N ARG A 84 -18.16 11.63 0.33
CA ARG A 84 -18.35 10.27 -0.22
C ARG A 84 -17.06 9.47 -0.16
N SER A 85 -15.92 10.12 -0.41
CA SER A 85 -14.60 9.50 -0.29
C SER A 85 -14.26 9.17 1.16
N VAL A 86 -14.59 10.08 2.10
CA VAL A 86 -14.43 9.83 3.54
C VAL A 86 -15.31 8.67 3.99
N ASN A 87 -16.57 8.64 3.54
CA ASN A 87 -17.51 7.58 3.87
C ASN A 87 -17.06 6.21 3.33
N ALA A 88 -16.54 6.14 2.10
CA ALA A 88 -16.01 4.91 1.54
C ALA A 88 -14.83 4.36 2.37
N CYS A 89 -13.93 5.22 2.86
CA CYS A 89 -12.86 4.79 3.78
C CYS A 89 -13.42 4.24 5.10
N ASN A 90 -14.46 4.88 5.66
CA ASN A 90 -15.10 4.42 6.90
C ASN A 90 -15.77 3.04 6.71
N VAL A 91 -16.45 2.81 5.59
CA VAL A 91 -17.09 1.52 5.31
C VAL A 91 -16.04 0.45 5.02
N ALA A 92 -14.96 0.77 4.30
CA ALA A 92 -13.83 -0.13 4.06
C ALA A 92 -13.15 -0.57 5.37
N GLU A 93 -12.98 0.35 6.33
CA GLU A 93 -12.45 0.04 7.65
C GLU A 93 -13.38 -0.89 8.45
N LYS A 94 -14.69 -0.59 8.46
CA LYS A 94 -15.69 -1.46 9.08
C LYS A 94 -15.69 -2.85 8.44
N TYR A 95 -15.64 -2.94 7.12
CA TYR A 95 -15.57 -4.21 6.39
C TYR A 95 -14.30 -5.00 6.76
N ALA A 96 -13.15 -4.33 6.86
CA ALA A 96 -11.90 -4.96 7.31
C ALA A 96 -12.00 -5.52 8.75
N ASN A 97 -12.79 -4.86 9.61
CA ASN A 97 -13.07 -5.31 10.98
C ASN A 97 -14.25 -6.31 11.08
N GLY A 98 -14.92 -6.63 9.98
CA GLY A 98 -16.09 -7.52 9.97
C GLY A 98 -17.39 -6.86 10.45
N GLU A 99 -17.43 -5.54 10.49
CA GLU A 99 -18.56 -4.71 10.96
C GLU A 99 -19.43 -4.17 9.82
N ALA A 100 -19.03 -4.40 8.57
CA ALA A 100 -19.82 -4.09 7.38
C ALA A 100 -19.84 -5.28 6.43
N THR A 101 -20.91 -5.38 5.65
CA THR A 101 -21.10 -6.37 4.60
C THR A 101 -20.32 -5.98 3.33
N GLN A 102 -20.11 -6.96 2.46
CA GLN A 102 -19.53 -6.70 1.14
C GLN A 102 -20.43 -5.79 0.30
N GLU A 103 -21.76 -5.89 0.43
CA GLU A 103 -22.71 -5.03 -0.28
C GLU A 103 -22.60 -3.56 0.13
N GLU A 104 -22.50 -3.29 1.44
CA GLU A 104 -22.28 -1.94 1.96
C GLU A 104 -20.96 -1.36 1.44
N LEU A 105 -19.89 -2.16 1.39
CA LEU A 105 -18.60 -1.74 0.84
C LEU A 105 -18.70 -1.41 -0.66
N LEU A 106 -19.36 -2.26 -1.46
CA LEU A 106 -19.53 -2.03 -2.89
C LEU A 106 -20.40 -0.80 -3.16
N SER A 107 -21.47 -0.59 -2.39
CA SER A 107 -22.32 0.59 -2.48
C SER A 107 -21.54 1.88 -2.17
N ALA A 108 -20.74 1.87 -1.10
CA ALA A 108 -19.91 3.01 -0.74
C ALA A 108 -18.82 3.30 -1.79
N ARG A 109 -18.23 2.25 -2.38
CA ARG A 109 -17.30 2.37 -3.52
C ARG A 109 -17.97 3.03 -4.72
N ASP A 110 -19.16 2.57 -5.09
CA ASP A 110 -19.87 3.06 -6.26
C ASP A 110 -20.32 4.52 -6.06
N ALA A 111 -20.71 4.89 -4.84
CA ALA A 111 -21.01 6.27 -4.49
C ALA A 111 -19.78 7.20 -4.53
N ALA A 112 -18.58 6.69 -4.23
CA ALA A 112 -17.34 7.45 -4.30
C ALA A 112 -16.78 7.59 -5.73
N ASN A 113 -17.33 6.87 -6.70
CA ASN A 113 -16.92 6.91 -8.11
C ASN A 113 -17.47 8.17 -8.83
N ASP A 114 -16.98 9.34 -8.44
CA ASP A 114 -17.29 10.64 -9.09
C ASP A 114 -16.03 11.35 -9.62
N GLY A 115 -14.97 10.58 -9.91
CA GLY A 115 -13.71 11.10 -10.49
C GLY A 115 -12.56 11.32 -9.50
N THR A 116 -12.77 11.16 -8.19
CA THR A 116 -11.69 11.13 -7.18
C THR A 116 -11.25 9.69 -6.90
N TYR A 117 -10.19 9.27 -7.57
CA TYR A 117 -9.70 7.88 -7.65
C TYR A 117 -9.27 7.24 -6.32
N VAL A 118 -8.91 8.04 -5.32
CA VAL A 118 -8.25 7.58 -4.09
C VAL A 118 -9.14 6.66 -3.25
N ALA A 119 -10.34 7.11 -2.90
CA ALA A 119 -11.25 6.34 -2.06
C ALA A 119 -11.84 5.14 -2.81
N TYR A 120 -12.00 5.27 -4.12
CA TYR A 120 -12.38 4.16 -4.99
C TYR A 120 -11.36 3.02 -4.93
N TYR A 121 -10.06 3.33 -5.07
CA TYR A 121 -9.01 2.31 -4.96
C TYR A 121 -8.90 1.75 -3.56
N ALA A 122 -9.06 2.55 -2.50
CA ALA A 122 -9.10 2.05 -1.12
C ALA A 122 -10.20 1.00 -0.93
N ALA A 123 -11.43 1.31 -1.37
CA ALA A 123 -12.57 0.42 -1.24
C ALA A 123 -12.43 -0.82 -2.14
N LEU A 124 -11.85 -0.67 -3.33
CA LEU A 124 -11.53 -1.78 -4.22
C LEU A 124 -10.48 -2.72 -3.62
N SER A 125 -9.42 -2.17 -3.04
CA SER A 125 -8.37 -2.93 -2.33
C SER A 125 -8.90 -3.58 -1.06
N ALA A 126 -9.79 -2.91 -0.33
CA ALA A 126 -10.48 -3.48 0.82
C ALA A 126 -11.37 -4.67 0.42
N ALA A 127 -12.02 -4.59 -0.75
CA ALA A 127 -12.85 -5.67 -1.30
C ALA A 127 -12.03 -6.81 -1.91
N ASN A 128 -10.80 -6.55 -2.38
CA ASN A 128 -9.97 -7.51 -3.08
C ASN A 128 -8.50 -7.44 -2.63
N ILE A 129 -8.09 -8.43 -1.82
CA ILE A 129 -6.79 -8.50 -1.13
C ILE A 129 -5.60 -8.34 -2.07
N GLY A 130 -5.73 -8.77 -3.34
CA GLY A 130 -4.68 -8.65 -4.35
C GLY A 130 -4.37 -7.22 -4.80
N HIS A 131 -5.16 -6.23 -4.37
CA HIS A 131 -5.03 -4.84 -4.82
C HIS A 131 -4.45 -3.90 -3.75
N ALA A 132 -3.91 -4.38 -2.62
CA ALA A 132 -3.24 -3.50 -1.64
C ALA A 132 -2.10 -2.67 -2.29
N TYR A 133 -1.43 -3.23 -3.30
CA TYR A 133 -0.44 -2.52 -4.12
C TYR A 133 -1.05 -1.35 -4.93
N VAL A 134 -2.32 -1.42 -5.29
CA VAL A 134 -3.05 -0.32 -5.96
C VAL A 134 -3.26 0.84 -4.99
N ALA A 135 -3.53 0.56 -3.71
CA ALA A 135 -3.62 1.61 -2.69
C ALA A 135 -2.25 2.26 -2.43
N TYR A 136 -1.16 1.47 -2.45
CA TYR A 136 0.22 1.98 -2.45
C TYR A 136 0.47 2.95 -3.62
N ALA A 137 0.15 2.52 -4.84
CA ALA A 137 0.35 3.36 -6.03
C ALA A 137 -0.53 4.62 -6.03
N ALA A 138 -1.78 4.51 -5.58
CA ALA A 138 -2.69 5.65 -5.45
C ALA A 138 -2.18 6.68 -4.43
N PHE A 139 -1.60 6.23 -3.32
CA PHE A 139 -0.97 7.10 -2.32
C PHE A 139 0.20 7.89 -2.92
N HIS A 140 1.11 7.22 -3.64
CA HIS A 140 2.23 7.90 -4.31
C HIS A 140 1.76 8.91 -5.37
N ALA A 141 0.77 8.52 -6.19
CA ALA A 141 0.21 9.41 -7.19
C ALA A 141 -0.31 10.68 -6.53
N ALA A 142 -1.11 10.57 -5.47
CA ALA A 142 -1.65 11.75 -4.79
C ALA A 142 -0.57 12.57 -4.06
N TYR A 143 0.38 11.91 -3.40
CA TYR A 143 1.49 12.59 -2.71
C TYR A 143 2.32 13.43 -3.69
N SER A 144 2.69 12.86 -4.84
CA SER A 144 3.43 13.57 -5.89
C SER A 144 2.68 14.79 -6.43
N THR A 145 1.35 14.77 -6.38
CA THR A 145 0.51 15.80 -7.00
C THR A 145 0.22 16.99 -6.11
N VAL A 146 0.27 16.78 -4.80
CA VAL A 146 0.18 17.85 -3.81
C VAL A 146 1.48 18.65 -3.79
N HIS A 147 2.59 18.01 -4.15
CA HIS A 147 3.91 18.64 -4.25
C HIS A 147 4.24 19.10 -5.68
N ALA A 148 3.51 18.63 -6.69
CA ALA A 148 3.58 19.16 -8.06
C ALA A 148 2.66 20.37 -8.25
N SER A 149 3.05 21.31 -9.11
CA SER A 149 2.29 22.54 -9.36
C SER A 149 1.02 22.36 -10.23
N ASP A 150 0.70 21.16 -10.70
CA ASP A 150 -0.35 20.91 -11.70
C ASP A 150 -1.27 19.72 -11.37
N VAL A 151 -2.50 20.02 -10.95
CA VAL A 151 -3.52 19.07 -10.48
C VAL A 151 -4.04 18.08 -11.55
N ASN A 152 -3.86 18.37 -12.85
CA ASN A 152 -4.37 17.53 -13.95
C ASN A 152 -3.46 16.34 -14.31
N VAL A 153 -2.21 16.35 -13.86
CA VAL A 153 -1.27 15.22 -14.01
C VAL A 153 -1.63 14.09 -13.05
N ALA A 154 -2.26 14.42 -11.91
CA ALA A 154 -2.61 13.54 -10.81
C ALA A 154 -3.58 12.40 -11.14
N ALA A 155 -4.69 12.74 -11.77
CA ALA A 155 -5.74 11.78 -12.12
C ALA A 155 -5.26 10.75 -13.16
N ARG A 156 -4.36 11.18 -14.06
CA ARG A 156 -3.74 10.31 -15.07
C ARG A 156 -2.65 9.42 -14.46
N ALA A 157 -1.86 9.94 -13.52
CA ALA A 157 -0.81 9.20 -12.82
C ALA A 157 -1.33 7.99 -12.03
N ALA A 158 -2.48 8.13 -11.37
CA ALA A 158 -3.14 7.04 -10.63
C ALA A 158 -3.61 5.88 -11.54
N THR A 159 -3.81 6.14 -12.84
CA THR A 159 -4.23 5.13 -13.83
C THR A 159 -3.02 4.33 -14.36
N SER A 160 -1.81 4.86 -14.25
CA SER A 160 -0.55 4.22 -14.65
C SER A 160 0.28 3.85 -13.42
N ALA A 161 -0.27 2.97 -12.58
CA ALA A 161 0.40 2.37 -11.43
C ALA A 161 1.49 1.35 -11.90
N ALA A 162 2.57 1.86 -12.50
CA ALA A 162 3.76 1.08 -12.81
C ALA A 162 5.05 1.90 -13.01
N SER A 163 5.01 3.24 -13.03
CA SER A 163 6.11 4.01 -13.64
C SER A 163 6.58 5.27 -12.90
N TYR A 164 6.43 5.37 -11.57
CA TYR A 164 6.96 6.54 -10.86
C TYR A 164 8.29 6.24 -10.15
N ALA A 165 9.35 6.81 -10.71
CA ALA A 165 10.64 7.08 -10.11
C ALA A 165 10.79 8.62 -10.08
N ASP A 166 10.99 9.22 -8.89
CA ASP A 166 11.98 10.28 -8.62
C ASP A 166 11.69 11.07 -7.32
N ALA A 167 12.76 11.19 -6.52
CA ALA A 167 13.12 12.14 -5.46
C ALA A 167 12.18 12.47 -4.27
N ASP A 168 10.85 12.52 -4.42
CA ASP A 168 9.90 12.81 -3.30
C ASP A 168 9.27 11.53 -2.72
N VAL A 169 9.78 10.38 -3.17
CA VAL A 169 9.28 9.03 -2.91
C VAL A 169 9.73 8.50 -1.54
N ASP A 170 10.91 8.92 -1.06
CA ASP A 170 11.56 8.34 0.13
C ASP A 170 10.77 8.55 1.43
N VAL A 171 10.11 9.70 1.60
CA VAL A 171 9.32 10.01 2.82
C VAL A 171 8.02 9.22 2.83
N ALA A 172 7.34 9.15 1.69
CA ALA A 172 6.12 8.36 1.49
C ALA A 172 6.39 6.86 1.72
N ASP A 173 7.46 6.35 1.10
CA ASP A 173 7.93 4.97 1.25
C ASP A 173 8.31 4.65 2.70
N ALA A 174 9.01 5.55 3.39
CA ALA A 174 9.38 5.37 4.78
C ALA A 174 8.15 5.32 5.71
N ALA A 175 7.16 6.18 5.49
CA ALA A 175 5.91 6.18 6.26
C ALA A 175 5.13 4.88 6.05
N GLN A 176 5.06 4.39 4.80
CA GLN A 176 4.41 3.12 4.47
C GLN A 176 5.13 1.91 5.08
N ILE A 177 6.46 1.85 4.98
CA ILE A 177 7.25 0.78 5.64
C ILE A 177 7.03 0.82 7.16
N ASN A 178 7.00 2.01 7.77
CA ASN A 178 6.77 2.14 9.20
C ASN A 178 5.34 1.72 9.60
N GLN A 179 4.33 2.05 8.78
CA GLN A 179 2.97 1.55 9.00
C GLN A 179 2.89 0.04 8.84
N LEU A 180 3.56 -0.55 7.85
CA LEU A 180 3.59 -2.00 7.68
C LEU A 180 4.26 -2.69 8.89
N LEU A 181 5.34 -2.10 9.41
CA LEU A 181 6.05 -2.59 10.59
C LEU A 181 5.16 -2.67 11.84
N SER A 182 4.13 -1.81 11.97
CA SER A 182 3.24 -1.86 13.14
C SER A 182 2.37 -3.11 13.19
N TYR A 183 2.24 -3.86 12.10
CA TYR A 183 1.50 -5.14 12.08
C TYR A 183 2.35 -6.34 12.50
N PHE A 184 3.67 -6.17 12.68
CA PHE A 184 4.62 -7.25 12.99
C PHE A 184 5.13 -7.19 14.44
N GLU A 185 4.26 -6.86 15.40
CA GLU A 185 4.60 -6.73 16.83
C GLU A 185 5.41 -7.91 17.41
#